data_AF-A0A2V8EJ41-F1
#
_entry.id   AF-A0A2V8EJ41-F1
#
_cell.length_a   1.000
_cell.length_b   1.000
_cell.length_c   1.000
_cell.angle_alpha   90.00
_cell.angle_beta   90.00
_cell.angle_gamma   90.00
#
_symmetry.space_group_name_H-M   'P 1'
#
loop_
_entity.id
_entity.type
_entity.pdbx_description
1 polymer ?
#
loop_
_entity_poly.entity_id
_entity_poly.type
_entity_poly.pdbx_seq_one_letter_code
_entity_poly.pdbx_strand_id
1 'polypeptide(L)'
;METGSSNASRLGVDRNGLRDEHVIPIEEAIRKLTSLPAATLRITERGRLAQGCFADVVVFDPTTIADHSTYEKPHQYATGVRHVWVNGVQVLKDGEHTGAKPGRVVRGPGWKVKTQS
;
A
#
# COMPACT_ATOMS: atom_id res chain seq x y z
N MET A 1 -52.51 6.83 -5.16
CA MET A 1 -51.87 7.68 -4.14
C MET A 1 -50.80 6.80 -3.49
N GLU A 2 -49.53 6.80 -3.92
CA GLU A 2 -48.49 7.84 -3.68
C GLU A 2 -48.54 8.32 -2.23
N THR A 3 -47.54 8.19 -1.35
CA THR A 3 -46.06 8.38 -1.39
C THR A 3 -45.49 7.68 -0.13
N GLY A 4 -44.20 7.41 0.13
CA GLY A 4 -42.92 7.74 -0.46
C GLY A 4 -41.83 7.59 0.62
N SER A 5 -40.76 6.86 0.28
CA SER A 5 -39.36 7.02 0.72
C SER A 5 -39.01 7.14 2.22
N SER A 6 -38.32 6.12 2.75
CA SER A 6 -37.27 6.31 3.75
C SER A 6 -35.98 5.67 3.23
N ASN A 7 -35.18 6.48 2.52
CA ASN A 7 -33.81 6.17 2.17
C ASN A 7 -32.96 6.25 3.44
N ALA A 8 -32.63 5.10 4.00
CA ALA A 8 -31.49 4.95 4.91
C ALA A 8 -30.45 4.05 4.23
N SER A 9 -29.80 4.58 3.20
CA SER A 9 -28.53 4.07 2.69
C SER A 9 -27.44 4.35 3.73
N ARG A 10 -27.47 3.56 4.81
CA ARG A 10 -26.34 3.45 5.73
C ARG A 10 -25.28 2.67 4.97
N LEU A 11 -24.29 3.40 4.45
CA LEU A 11 -23.06 2.87 3.86
C LEU A 11 -22.49 1.81 4.80
N GLY A 12 -22.82 0.55 4.52
CA GLY A 12 -22.09 -0.59 5.02
C GLY A 12 -20.73 -0.50 4.37
N VAL A 13 -19.74 -0.07 5.15
CA VAL A 13 -18.33 -0.31 4.84
C VAL A 13 -18.14 -1.80 5.01
N ASP A 14 -18.47 -2.55 3.96
CA ASP A 14 -18.28 -3.99 3.99
C ASP A 14 -16.80 -4.29 3.87
N ARG A 15 -16.38 -5.09 4.84
CA ARG A 15 -15.03 -5.54 5.07
C ARG A 15 -14.87 -6.72 4.13
N ASN A 16 -13.95 -6.69 3.16
CA ASN A 16 -13.22 -7.90 2.74
C ASN A 16 -12.23 -7.58 1.61
N GLY A 17 -11.02 -8.12 1.76
CA GLY A 17 -9.90 -7.90 0.86
C GLY A 17 -10.14 -8.48 -0.53
N LEU A 18 -9.67 -7.76 -1.55
CA LEU A 18 -9.30 -8.12 -2.94
C LEU A 18 -10.13 -9.15 -3.75
N ARG A 19 -11.16 -9.78 -3.19
CA ARG A 19 -11.77 -10.99 -3.73
C ARG A 19 -13.24 -10.83 -4.08
N ASP A 20 -14.00 -10.06 -3.31
CA ASP A 20 -15.44 -9.99 -3.53
C ASP A 20 -15.90 -8.63 -4.08
N GLU A 21 -16.62 -8.73 -5.19
CA GLU A 21 -17.35 -7.72 -5.97
C GLU A 21 -16.56 -6.91 -7.02
N HIS A 22 -16.52 -7.46 -8.24
CA HIS A 22 -16.13 -6.74 -9.48
C HIS A 22 -14.70 -6.19 -9.48
N VAL A 23 -13.81 -6.85 -8.73
CA VAL A 23 -12.49 -6.34 -8.36
C VAL A 23 -11.47 -6.68 -9.46
N ILE A 24 -10.80 -5.65 -9.95
CA ILE A 24 -9.65 -5.69 -10.88
C ILE A 24 -8.68 -6.88 -10.67
N PRO A 25 -7.99 -7.37 -11.73
CA PRO A 25 -6.94 -8.38 -11.59
C PRO A 25 -5.90 -8.01 -10.53
N ILE A 26 -5.30 -9.00 -9.86
CA ILE A 26 -4.32 -8.77 -8.78
C ILE A 26 -3.14 -7.91 -9.24
N GLU A 27 -2.72 -8.06 -10.49
CA GLU A 27 -1.66 -7.28 -11.11
C GLU A 27 -2.05 -5.80 -11.20
N GLU A 28 -3.31 -5.51 -11.53
CA GLU A 28 -3.85 -4.16 -11.59
C GLU A 28 -4.01 -3.57 -10.18
N ALA A 29 -4.40 -4.38 -9.19
CA ALA A 29 -4.39 -3.97 -7.79
C ALA A 29 -2.97 -3.63 -7.31
N ILE A 30 -1.98 -4.49 -7.58
CA ILE A 30 -0.56 -4.24 -7.28
C ILE A 30 -0.10 -2.96 -7.98
N ARG A 31 -0.44 -2.77 -9.25
CA ARG A 31 -0.08 -1.56 -10.03
C ARG A 31 -0.60 -0.30 -9.36
N LYS A 32 -1.87 -0.31 -8.93
CA LYS A 32 -2.53 0.82 -8.24
C LYS A 32 -1.90 1.13 -6.88
N LEU A 33 -1.28 0.16 -6.21
CA LEU A 33 -0.61 0.33 -4.92
C LEU A 33 0.90 0.64 -5.04
N THR A 34 1.50 0.45 -6.22
CA THR A 34 2.96 0.54 -6.41
C THR A 34 3.36 1.54 -7.50
N SER A 35 3.40 1.08 -8.75
CA SER A 35 3.95 1.83 -9.88
C SER A 35 3.10 3.03 -10.27
N LEU A 36 1.77 2.98 -10.11
CA LEU A 36 0.89 4.10 -10.42
C LEU A 36 1.15 5.31 -9.49
N PRO A 37 1.09 5.18 -8.15
CA PRO A 37 1.47 6.25 -7.23
C PRO A 37 2.89 6.77 -7.46
N ALA A 38 3.86 5.88 -7.68
CA ALA A 38 5.25 6.27 -7.95
C ALA A 38 5.36 7.14 -9.21
N ALA A 39 4.63 6.80 -10.28
CA ALA A 39 4.58 7.61 -11.50
C ALA A 39 3.87 8.95 -11.27
N THR A 40 2.72 8.95 -10.61
CA THR A 40 1.93 10.16 -10.31
C THR A 40 2.73 11.17 -9.48
N LEU A 41 3.45 10.69 -8.47
CA LEU A 41 4.28 11.52 -7.58
C LEU A 41 5.70 11.76 -8.12
N ARG A 42 6.03 11.20 -9.29
CA ARG A 42 7.36 11.25 -9.93
C ARG A 42 8.48 10.78 -9.00
N ILE A 43 8.21 9.73 -8.24
CA ILE A 43 9.20 9.07 -7.38
C ILE A 43 9.99 8.10 -8.24
N THR A 44 11.20 8.50 -8.62
CA THR A 44 12.08 7.69 -9.46
C THR A 44 12.56 6.44 -8.71
N GLU A 45 12.86 5.38 -9.46
CA GLU A 45 13.49 4.15 -8.94
C GLU A 45 12.66 3.41 -7.86
N ARG A 46 11.35 3.68 -7.74
CA ARG A 46 10.43 2.99 -6.81
C ARG A 46 9.15 2.51 -7.48
N GLY A 47 8.45 1.61 -6.80
CA GLY A 47 7.16 1.07 -7.23
C GLY A 47 7.23 0.00 -8.31
N ARG A 48 8.43 -0.51 -8.63
CA ARG A 48 8.65 -1.62 -9.59
C ARG A 48 9.76 -2.54 -9.09
N LEU A 49 9.66 -3.83 -9.40
CA LEU A 49 10.75 -4.79 -9.22
C LEU A 49 11.59 -4.83 -10.50
N ALA A 50 12.67 -4.05 -10.53
CA ALA A 50 13.60 -3.98 -11.64
C ALA A 50 15.01 -3.63 -11.16
N GLN A 51 16.03 -3.98 -11.95
CA GLN A 51 17.41 -3.59 -11.65
C GLN A 51 17.53 -2.06 -11.56
N GLY A 52 18.28 -1.57 -10.57
CA GLY A 52 18.45 -0.14 -10.30
C GLY A 52 17.34 0.50 -9.46
N CYS A 53 16.22 -0.19 -9.21
CA CYS A 53 15.20 0.29 -8.27
C CYS A 53 15.59 0.02 -6.82
N PHE A 54 15.05 0.83 -5.89
CA PHE A 54 15.12 0.52 -4.47
C PHE A 54 14.46 -0.83 -4.18
N ALA A 55 15.09 -1.62 -3.32
CA ALA A 55 14.57 -2.90 -2.86
C ALA A 55 13.47 -2.72 -1.80
N ASP A 56 12.36 -2.11 -2.22
CA ASP A 56 11.11 -2.04 -1.48
C ASP A 56 10.23 -3.22 -1.92
N VAL A 57 10.24 -4.30 -1.14
CA VAL A 57 9.66 -5.60 -1.54
C VAL A 57 8.71 -6.10 -0.45
N VAL A 58 7.55 -6.61 -0.87
CA VAL A 58 6.57 -7.25 0.01
C VAL A 58 6.30 -8.66 -0.49
N VAL A 59 6.36 -9.64 0.42
CA VAL A 59 5.96 -11.02 0.18
C VAL A 59 4.70 -11.28 0.99
N PHE A 60 3.63 -11.67 0.30
CA PHE A 60 2.34 -11.94 0.90
C PHE A 60 1.68 -13.16 0.25
N ASP A 61 0.76 -13.78 0.98
CA ASP A 61 -0.09 -14.84 0.46
C ASP A 61 -1.30 -14.21 -0.24
N PRO A 62 -1.45 -14.34 -1.57
CA PRO A 62 -2.56 -13.76 -2.32
C PRO A 62 -3.92 -14.37 -1.94
N THR A 63 -3.93 -15.48 -1.19
CA THR A 63 -5.15 -16.13 -0.72
C THR A 63 -5.65 -15.64 0.62
N THR A 64 -4.75 -15.13 1.46
CA THR A 64 -5.08 -14.69 2.83
C THR A 64 -4.85 -13.20 3.05
N ILE A 65 -4.40 -12.46 2.04
CA ILE A 65 -4.11 -11.02 2.15
C ILE A 65 -5.40 -10.24 2.45
N ALA A 66 -5.41 -9.55 3.59
CA ALA A 66 -6.51 -8.69 4.02
C ALA A 66 -5.96 -7.43 4.68
N ASP A 67 -6.38 -6.27 4.19
CA ASP A 67 -6.04 -4.98 4.79
C ASP A 67 -6.95 -4.73 6.00
N HIS A 68 -6.33 -4.54 7.16
CA HIS A 68 -7.03 -4.22 8.42
C HIS A 68 -6.90 -2.75 8.80
N SER A 69 -6.26 -1.95 7.95
CA SER A 69 -6.10 -0.53 8.21
C SER A 69 -7.47 0.16 8.15
N THR A 70 -7.95 0.61 9.31
CA THR A 70 -9.10 1.49 9.39
C THR A 70 -8.62 2.93 9.45
N TYR A 71 -9.48 3.88 9.07
CA TYR A 71 -9.18 5.31 9.19
C TYR A 71 -8.72 5.71 10.60
N GLU A 72 -9.26 5.05 11.62
CA GLU A 72 -8.96 5.30 13.04
C GLU A 72 -7.65 4.63 13.50
N LYS A 73 -7.19 3.57 12.82
CA LYS A 73 -5.98 2.81 13.17
C LYS A 73 -5.20 2.44 11.91
N PRO A 74 -4.52 3.42 11.27
CA PRO A 74 -3.84 3.21 9.99
C PRO A 74 -2.59 2.33 10.09
N HIS A 75 -2.07 2.11 11.30
CA HIS A 75 -0.82 1.36 11.53
C HIS A 75 -1.04 -0.13 11.78
N GLN A 76 -2.21 -0.68 11.47
CA GLN A 76 -2.42 -2.12 11.57
C GLN A 76 -1.75 -2.85 10.40
N TYR A 77 -1.00 -3.91 10.73
CA TYR A 77 -0.45 -4.79 9.70
C TYR A 77 -1.58 -5.53 8.99
N ALA A 78 -1.51 -5.57 7.66
CA ALA A 78 -2.36 -6.45 6.88
C ALA A 78 -2.08 -7.91 7.25
N THR A 79 -3.13 -8.73 7.34
CA THR A 79 -2.96 -10.19 7.47
C THR A 79 -2.48 -10.76 6.15
N GLY A 80 -1.66 -11.81 6.21
CA GLY A 80 -1.11 -12.46 5.01
C GLY A 80 0.19 -11.87 4.49
N VAL A 81 0.70 -10.77 5.07
CA VAL A 81 2.04 -10.24 4.76
C VAL A 81 3.09 -10.98 5.60
N ARG A 82 4.04 -11.65 4.94
CA ARG A 82 5.05 -12.48 5.61
C ARG A 82 6.41 -11.80 5.75
N HIS A 83 6.85 -11.13 4.69
CA HIS A 83 8.14 -10.44 4.70
C HIS A 83 8.04 -9.08 4.01
N VAL A 84 8.78 -8.12 4.55
CA VAL A 84 8.86 -6.77 4.00
C VAL A 84 10.32 -6.30 4.05
N TRP A 85 10.79 -5.75 2.94
CA TRP A 85 12.05 -5.04 2.82
C TRP A 85 11.79 -3.59 2.43
N VAL A 86 12.53 -2.68 3.04
CA VAL A 86 12.53 -1.26 2.71
C VAL A 86 13.96 -0.84 2.47
N ASN A 87 14.25 -0.30 1.28
CA ASN A 87 15.61 0.00 0.84
C ASN A 87 16.58 -1.20 1.02
N GLY A 88 16.10 -2.43 0.84
CA GLY A 88 16.89 -3.66 0.96
C GLY A 88 17.08 -4.19 2.39
N VAL A 89 16.62 -3.46 3.41
CA VAL A 89 16.70 -3.92 4.80
C VAL A 89 15.38 -4.55 5.20
N GLN A 90 15.43 -5.76 5.77
CA GLN A 90 14.24 -6.50 6.18
C GLN A 90 13.63 -5.86 7.44
N VAL A 91 12.41 -5.36 7.32
CA VAL A 91 11.65 -4.71 8.41
C VAL A 91 10.58 -5.62 9.00
N LEU A 92 10.13 -6.62 8.23
CA LEU A 92 9.21 -7.67 8.68
C LEU A 92 9.77 -9.04 8.27
N LYS A 93 9.87 -9.97 9.21
CA LYS A 93 10.35 -11.34 9.00
C LYS A 93 9.37 -12.32 9.64
N ASP A 94 8.81 -13.20 8.83
CA ASP A 94 7.85 -14.23 9.27
C ASP A 94 6.67 -13.63 10.05
N GLY A 95 6.20 -12.45 9.61
CA GLY A 95 5.11 -11.71 10.24
C GLY A 95 5.52 -10.85 11.45
N GLU A 96 6.77 -10.92 11.90
CA GLU A 96 7.26 -10.15 13.04
C GLU A 96 8.12 -8.95 12.62
N HIS A 97 7.93 -7.81 13.28
CA HIS A 97 8.70 -6.60 12.98
C HIS A 97 10.12 -6.70 13.54
N THR A 98 11.13 -6.44 12.71
CA THR A 98 12.55 -6.61 13.09
C THR A 98 13.11 -5.46 13.94
N GLY A 99 12.38 -4.35 14.01
CA GLY A 99 12.81 -3.12 14.68
C GLY A 99 13.59 -2.16 13.78
N ALA A 100 14.03 -2.62 12.60
CA ALA A 100 14.73 -1.78 11.63
C ALA A 100 13.82 -0.66 11.09
N LYS A 101 14.36 0.56 10.98
CA LYS A 101 13.67 1.73 10.42
C LYS A 101 14.49 2.35 9.27
N PRO A 102 14.73 1.62 8.17
CA PRO A 102 15.57 2.06 7.04
C PRO A 102 14.88 3.09 6.12
N GLY A 103 13.70 3.58 6.51
CA GLY A 103 12.91 4.53 5.74
C GLY A 103 13.70 5.80 5.44
N ARG A 104 13.55 6.30 4.21
CA ARG A 104 14.18 7.55 3.77
C ARG A 104 13.09 8.53 3.37
N VAL A 105 13.34 9.81 3.61
CA VAL A 105 12.47 10.87 3.11
C VAL A 105 12.46 10.83 1.59
N VAL A 106 11.28 10.64 1.01
CA VAL A 106 11.07 10.72 -0.43
C VAL A 106 10.96 12.19 -0.81
N ARG A 107 11.82 12.62 -1.72
CA ARG A 107 11.88 14.01 -2.19
C ARG A 107 11.21 14.08 -3.55
N GLY A 108 10.10 14.82 -3.63
CA GLY A 108 9.41 15.07 -4.89
C GLY A 108 10.15 16.07 -5.79
N PRO A 109 9.67 16.28 -7.02
CA PRO A 109 10.31 17.15 -8.02
C PRO A 109 10.42 18.63 -7.59
N GLY A 110 9.63 19.07 -6.62
CA GLY A 110 9.71 20.42 -6.04
C GLY A 110 10.81 20.59 -4.98
N TRP A 111 11.51 19.51 -4.59
CA TRP A 111 12.56 19.59 -3.59
C TRP A 111 13.82 20.26 -4.16
N LYS A 112 14.16 21.45 -3.64
CA LYS A 112 15.42 22.12 -3.93
C LYS A 112 16.46 21.72 -2.89
N VAL A 113 17.56 21.09 -3.32
CA VAL A 113 18.73 20.90 -2.46
C VAL A 113 19.30 22.28 -2.15
N LYS A 114 19.35 22.67 -0.87
CA LYS A 114 20.19 23.81 -0.47
C LYS A 114 21.64 23.35 -0.62
N THR A 115 22.30 23.80 -1.67
CA THR A 115 23.76 23.66 -1.77
C THR A 115 24.35 24.56 -0.69
N GLN A 116 24.93 23.98 0.36
CA GLN A 116 25.77 24.72 1.29
C GLN A 116 27.08 24.99 0.54
N SER A 117 27.36 26.27 0.27
CA SER A 117 28.64 26.78 -0.24
C SER A 117 29.75 26.63 0.79
#